data_AF-J4WPD3-F1
#
_entry.id   AF-J4WPD3-F1
#
_cell.length_a   1.000
_cell.length_b   1.000
_cell.length_c   1.000
_cell.angle_alpha   90.00
_cell.angle_beta   90.00
_cell.angle_gamma   90.00
#
_symmetry.space_group_name_H-M   'P 1'
#
loop_
_entity.id
_entity.type
_entity.pdbx_description
1 polymer ?
#
loop_
_entity_poly.entity_id
_entity_poly.type
_entity_poly.pdbx_seq_one_letter_code
_entity_poly.pdbx_strand_id
1 'polypeptide(L)'
;MTHPCERLAILFLQNNILCLKEGNFMAQDVVIRMDEALSLQFGKVCDEIGLPISVAFLIFAKRVVRDRKIPFELSADPDPFYSESNMAHIRRGIAAFKAGKFAKHDLIEVEDDGEALV
;
A
#
# COMPACT_ATOMS: atom_id res chain seq x y z
N MET A 1 -9.31 -14.12 -49.56
CA MET A 1 -8.46 -15.31 -49.50
C MET A 1 -8.03 -15.50 -48.05
N THR A 2 -8.69 -16.45 -47.40
CA THR A 2 -8.35 -17.18 -46.17
C THR A 2 -7.05 -16.80 -45.45
N HIS A 3 -7.17 -16.13 -44.29
CA HIS A 3 -6.17 -16.23 -43.24
C HIS A 3 -6.74 -17.10 -42.12
N PRO A 4 -6.08 -18.23 -41.80
CA PRO A 4 -6.66 -19.30 -41.03
C PRO A 4 -6.65 -18.94 -39.54
N CYS A 5 -7.75 -19.30 -38.91
CA CYS A 5 -7.97 -19.35 -37.48
C CYS A 5 -6.85 -20.17 -36.80
N GLU A 6 -5.92 -19.52 -36.09
CA GLU A 6 -5.02 -20.23 -35.18
C GLU A 6 -5.67 -20.32 -33.79
N ARG A 7 -5.96 -21.58 -33.46
CA ARG A 7 -6.72 -22.05 -32.32
C ARG A 7 -6.15 -21.56 -31.00
N LEU A 8 -7.01 -20.90 -30.22
CA LEU A 8 -6.81 -20.64 -28.80
C LEU A 8 -6.76 -21.99 -28.05
N ALA A 9 -5.56 -22.53 -27.89
CA ALA A 9 -5.33 -23.71 -27.06
C ALA A 9 -5.33 -23.29 -25.59
N ILE A 10 -6.51 -23.30 -24.97
CA ILE A 10 -6.63 -23.22 -23.50
C ILE A 10 -6.25 -24.60 -22.96
N LEU A 11 -4.97 -24.84 -22.71
CA LEU A 11 -4.51 -25.97 -21.90
C LEU A 11 -4.62 -25.58 -20.42
N PHE A 12 -5.68 -26.08 -19.77
CA PHE A 12 -5.77 -26.14 -18.32
C PHE A 12 -4.73 -27.15 -17.81
N LEU A 13 -3.58 -26.67 -17.36
CA LEU A 13 -2.72 -27.43 -16.44
C LEU A 13 -2.92 -26.87 -15.04
N GLN A 14 -3.58 -27.69 -14.23
CA GLN A 14 -3.65 -27.67 -12.76
C GLN A 14 -3.50 -26.29 -12.10
N ASN A 15 -4.65 -25.72 -11.72
CA ASN A 15 -4.79 -24.69 -10.69
C ASN A 15 -4.08 -23.33 -10.91
N ASN A 16 -3.51 -23.06 -12.09
CA ASN A 16 -3.04 -21.71 -12.44
C ASN A 16 -3.55 -21.29 -13.82
N ILE A 17 -4.42 -20.27 -13.86
CA ILE A 17 -4.79 -19.59 -15.11
C ILE A 17 -3.60 -18.72 -15.51
N LEU A 18 -2.75 -19.22 -16.42
CA LEU A 18 -1.75 -18.41 -17.08
C LEU A 18 -2.41 -17.69 -18.27
N CYS A 19 -2.82 -16.44 -18.05
CA CYS A 19 -3.31 -15.58 -19.13
C CYS A 19 -2.09 -15.07 -19.92
N LEU A 20 -1.72 -15.77 -21.00
CA LEU A 20 -0.67 -15.32 -21.91
C LEU A 20 -1.21 -14.19 -22.79
N LYS A 21 -0.93 -12.94 -22.40
CA LYS A 21 -0.92 -11.80 -23.33
C LYS A 21 0.51 -11.63 -23.84
N GLU A 22 0.68 -11.59 -25.16
CA GLU A 22 1.95 -11.25 -25.79
C GLU A 22 2.40 -9.84 -25.36
N GLY A 23 3.49 -9.79 -24.62
CA GLY A 23 4.12 -8.58 -24.10
C GLY A 23 5.15 -9.00 -23.07
N ASN A 24 6.41 -8.60 -23.27
CA ASN A 24 7.60 -8.99 -22.51
C ASN A 24 7.37 -9.02 -20.98
N PHE A 25 6.97 -10.19 -20.46
CA PHE A 25 6.60 -10.37 -19.05
C PHE A 25 7.87 -10.64 -18.26
N MET A 26 8.37 -9.62 -17.56
CA MET A 26 9.36 -9.83 -16.52
C MET A 26 8.64 -10.48 -15.33
N ALA A 27 8.64 -11.81 -15.29
CA ALA A 27 8.23 -12.53 -14.09
C ALA A 27 9.22 -12.17 -12.98
N GLN A 28 8.73 -11.48 -11.96
CA GLN A 28 9.50 -11.17 -10.75
C GLN A 28 8.92 -11.98 -9.60
N ASP A 29 9.77 -12.80 -8.99
CA ASP A 29 9.39 -13.61 -7.84
C ASP A 29 9.37 -12.75 -6.58
N VAL A 30 8.27 -12.81 -5.84
CA VAL A 30 8.12 -12.16 -4.54
C VAL A 30 8.00 -13.24 -3.48
N VAL A 31 8.98 -13.34 -2.59
CA VAL A 31 8.98 -14.28 -1.47
C VAL A 31 8.40 -13.60 -0.24
N ILE A 32 7.23 -14.06 0.20
CA ILE A 32 6.53 -13.55 1.38
C ILE A 32 6.76 -14.54 2.52
N ARG A 33 7.27 -14.05 3.65
CA ARG A 33 7.44 -14.86 4.88
C ARG A 33 6.32 -14.52 5.85
N MET A 34 5.66 -15.57 6.34
CA MET A 34 4.56 -15.50 7.29
C MET A 34 4.86 -16.50 8.41
N ASP A 35 4.42 -16.21 9.64
CA ASP A 35 4.42 -17.23 10.68
C ASP A 35 3.38 -18.31 10.38
N GLU A 36 3.52 -19.46 11.04
CA GLU A 36 2.69 -20.64 10.79
C GLU A 36 1.20 -20.38 11.08
N ALA A 37 0.90 -19.67 12.17
CA ALA A 37 -0.47 -19.40 12.57
C ALA A 37 -1.16 -18.46 11.56
N LEU A 38 -0.47 -17.39 11.15
CA LEU A 38 -0.97 -16.45 10.15
C LEU A 38 -1.19 -17.11 8.79
N SER A 39 -0.24 -17.94 8.34
CA SER A 39 -0.36 -18.67 7.07
C SER A 39 -1.59 -19.58 7.06
N LEU A 40 -1.82 -20.32 8.15
CA LEU A 40 -2.97 -21.22 8.29
C LEU A 40 -4.30 -20.46 8.33
N GLN A 41 -4.38 -19.37 9.10
CA GLN A 41 -5.60 -18.56 9.19
C GLN A 41 -5.92 -17.90 7.86
N PHE A 42 -4.92 -17.32 7.21
CA PHE A 42 -5.08 -16.68 5.91
C PHE A 42 -5.49 -17.67 4.82
N GLY A 43 -4.90 -18.87 4.80
CA GLY A 43 -5.27 -19.95 3.89
C GLY A 43 -6.73 -20.35 4.02
N LYS A 44 -7.23 -20.57 5.25
CA LYS A 44 -8.65 -20.91 5.49
C LYS A 44 -9.61 -19.87 4.93
N VAL A 45 -9.33 -18.57 5.15
CA VAL A 45 -10.16 -17.49 4.60
C VAL A 45 -10.12 -17.48 3.08
N CYS A 46 -8.94 -17.69 2.48
CA CYS A 46 -8.81 -17.76 1.02
C CYS A 46 -9.57 -18.96 0.43
N ASP A 47 -9.55 -20.11 1.11
CA ASP A 47 -10.26 -21.32 0.70
C ASP A 47 -11.79 -21.14 0.77
N GLU A 48 -12.31 -20.48 1.80
CA GLU A 48 -13.73 -20.11 1.92
C GLU A 48 -14.19 -19.18 0.80
N ILE A 49 -13.31 -18.26 0.36
CA ILE A 49 -13.57 -17.35 -0.76
C ILE A 49 -13.38 -18.07 -2.12
N GLY A 50 -12.65 -19.19 -2.16
CA GLY A 50 -12.36 -19.94 -3.38
C GLY A 50 -11.22 -19.36 -4.21
N LEU A 51 -10.23 -18.73 -3.57
CA LEU A 51 -9.07 -18.14 -4.22
C LEU A 51 -7.77 -18.71 -3.64
N PRO A 52 -6.75 -18.99 -4.44
CA PRO A 52 -5.44 -19.31 -3.89
C PRO A 52 -4.79 -18.05 -3.29
N ILE A 53 -3.95 -18.25 -2.26
CA ILE A 53 -3.19 -17.20 -1.57
C ILE A 53 -2.45 -16.27 -2.53
N SER A 54 -1.82 -16.82 -3.58
CA SER A 54 -1.09 -16.05 -4.59
C SER A 54 -1.99 -15.07 -5.34
N VAL A 55 -3.23 -15.46 -5.67
CA VAL A 55 -4.19 -14.59 -6.34
C VAL A 55 -4.69 -13.49 -5.41
N ALA A 56 -4.86 -13.77 -4.12
CA ALA A 56 -5.21 -12.74 -3.13
C ALA A 56 -4.13 -11.63 -3.09
N PHE A 57 -2.85 -11.98 -3.09
CA PHE A 57 -1.75 -11.01 -3.16
C PHE A 57 -1.73 -10.24 -4.49
N LEU A 58 -2.02 -10.89 -5.61
CA LEU A 58 -2.11 -10.21 -6.91
C LEU A 58 -3.27 -9.19 -6.95
N ILE A 59 -4.42 -9.52 -6.35
CA ILE A 59 -5.56 -8.60 -6.23
C ILE A 59 -5.17 -7.40 -5.37
N PHE A 60 -4.51 -7.64 -4.23
CA PHE A 60 -3.99 -6.57 -3.38
C PHE A 60 -3.04 -5.65 -4.15
N ALA A 61 -2.05 -6.19 -4.85
CA ALA A 61 -1.08 -5.41 -5.63
C ALA A 61 -1.77 -4.58 -6.72
N LYS A 62 -2.73 -5.16 -7.45
CA LYS A 62 -3.51 -4.44 -8.47
C LYS A 62 -4.30 -3.28 -7.86
N ARG A 63 -4.88 -3.47 -6.68
CA ARG A 63 -5.63 -2.40 -6.00
C ARG A 63 -4.71 -1.29 -5.51
N VAL A 64 -3.53 -1.62 -4.97
CA VAL A 64 -2.51 -0.64 -4.56
C VAL A 64 -2.06 0.21 -5.74
N VAL A 65 -1.76 -0.41 -6.88
CA VAL A 65 -1.34 0.30 -8.09
C VAL A 65 -2.44 1.21 -8.61
N ARG A 66 -3.69 0.73 -8.62
CA ARG A 66 -4.85 1.51 -9.10
C ARG A 66 -5.10 2.75 -8.24
N ASP A 67 -5.06 2.59 -6.92
CA ASP A 67 -5.50 3.62 -5.99
C ASP A 67 -4.35 4.48 -5.47
N ARG A 68 -3.09 4.08 -5.73
CA ARG A 68 -1.86 4.67 -5.18
C ARG A 68 -1.88 4.76 -3.66
N LYS A 69 -2.53 3.79 -3.00
CA LYS A 69 -2.60 3.66 -1.53
C LYS A 69 -2.84 2.22 -1.13
N ILE A 70 -2.55 1.89 0.12
CA ILE A 70 -2.87 0.58 0.69
C ILE A 70 -4.39 0.44 0.82
N PRO A 71 -5.01 -0.70 0.41
CA PRO A 71 -6.46 -0.84 0.30
C PRO A 71 -7.15 -1.20 1.62
N PHE A 72 -6.52 -0.86 2.74
CA PHE A 72 -7.04 -1.01 4.09
C PHE A 72 -6.43 0.09 4.96
N GLU A 73 -7.12 0.43 6.04
CA GLU A 73 -6.62 1.39 7.01
C GLU A 73 -5.52 0.77 7.85
N LEU A 74 -4.41 1.49 8.02
CA LEU A 74 -3.31 1.06 8.86
C LEU A 74 -3.47 1.71 10.23
N SER A 75 -3.93 0.92 11.21
CA SER A 75 -4.00 1.34 12.60
C SER A 75 -2.91 0.62 13.38
N ALA A 76 -2.01 1.40 13.98
CA ALA A 76 -1.18 0.94 15.09
C ALA A 76 -1.81 1.41 16.41
N ASP A 77 -1.37 0.87 17.55
CA ASP A 77 -1.66 1.42 18.87
C ASP A 77 -1.54 2.96 18.86
N PRO A 78 -2.35 3.70 19.66
CA PRO A 78 -2.59 5.12 19.47
C PRO A 78 -1.29 5.91 19.30
N ASP A 79 -1.06 6.39 18.07
CA ASP A 79 0.09 7.22 17.71
C ASP A 79 0.14 8.45 18.62
N PRO A 80 1.23 8.67 19.38
CA PRO A 80 1.40 9.86 20.21
C PRO A 80 1.17 11.17 19.43
N PHE A 81 1.48 11.18 18.14
CA PHE A 81 1.28 12.34 17.27
C PHE A 81 -0.20 12.64 17.01
N TYR A 82 -1.06 11.64 16.85
CA TYR A 82 -2.51 11.86 16.65
C TYR A 82 -3.33 11.80 17.95
N SER A 83 -2.68 12.03 19.11
CA SER A 83 -3.39 12.18 20.38
C SER A 83 -4.42 13.31 20.34
N GLU A 84 -5.48 13.20 21.16
CA GLU A 84 -6.58 14.16 21.19
C GLU A 84 -6.09 15.59 21.49
N SER A 85 -5.12 15.72 22.40
CA SER A 85 -4.47 16.99 22.74
C SER A 85 -3.74 17.61 21.55
N ASN A 86 -2.91 16.83 20.83
CA ASN A 86 -2.19 17.33 19.66
C ASN A 86 -3.16 17.69 18.52
N MET A 87 -4.18 16.87 18.31
CA MET A 87 -5.23 17.15 17.33
C MET A 87 -6.01 18.43 17.66
N ALA A 88 -6.28 18.72 18.94
CA ALA A 88 -6.87 19.99 19.35
C ALA A 88 -5.94 21.18 19.06
N HIS A 89 -4.64 21.03 19.27
CA HIS A 89 -3.65 22.06 18.90
C HIS A 89 -3.63 22.32 17.38
N ILE A 90 -3.54 21.27 16.56
CA ILE A 90 -3.55 21.38 15.09
C ILE A 90 -4.83 22.07 14.60
N ARG A 91 -6.00 21.67 15.13
CA ARG A 91 -7.28 22.30 14.78
C ARG A 91 -7.31 23.79 15.12
N ARG A 92 -6.77 24.19 16.27
CA ARG A 92 -6.63 25.61 16.65
C ARG A 92 -5.75 26.37 15.66
N GLY A 93 -4.61 25.79 15.26
CA GLY A 93 -3.72 26.36 14.25
C GLY A 93 -4.42 26.56 12.90
N ILE A 94 -5.12 25.53 12.41
CA ILE A 94 -5.89 25.59 11.16
C ILE A 94 -6.97 26.68 11.22
N ALA A 95 -7.69 26.79 12.34
CA ALA A 95 -8.73 27.81 12.52
C ALA A 95 -8.14 29.23 12.51
N ALA A 96 -7.02 29.44 13.21
CA ALA A 96 -6.32 30.72 13.20
C ALA A 96 -5.77 31.06 11.79
N PHE A 97 -5.34 30.05 11.03
CA PHE A 97 -4.82 30.21 9.67
C PHE A 97 -5.93 30.65 8.73
N LYS A 98 -7.07 29.95 8.76
CA LYS A 98 -8.27 30.31 8.01
C LYS A 98 -8.83 31.69 8.40
N ALA A 99 -8.64 32.12 9.65
CA ALA A 99 -9.03 33.44 10.12
C ALA A 99 -8.02 34.56 9.78
N GLY A 100 -6.93 34.25 9.07
CA GLY A 100 -5.93 35.25 8.65
C GLY A 100 -5.07 35.81 9.79
N LYS A 101 -4.98 35.11 10.93
CA LYS A 101 -4.25 35.57 12.12
C LYS A 101 -2.73 35.32 12.08
N PHE A 102 -2.17 35.08 10.89
CA PHE A 102 -0.76 34.78 10.70
C PHE A 102 -0.08 35.92 9.96
N ALA A 103 1.11 36.31 10.42
CA ALA A 103 1.98 37.24 9.74
C ALA A 103 3.05 36.47 8.95
N LYS A 104 3.44 37.00 7.79
CA LYS A 104 4.59 36.48 7.06
C LYS A 104 5.84 36.86 7.85
N HIS A 105 6.61 35.87 8.27
CA HIS A 105 7.95 36.07 8.82
C HIS A 105 8.96 35.52 7.81
N ASP A 106 10.06 36.25 7.63
CA ASP A 106 11.20 35.74 6.88
C ASP A 106 11.95 34.69 7.71
N LEU A 107 12.78 33.87 7.06
CA LEU A 107 13.56 32.85 7.74
C LEU A 107 14.53 33.54 8.70
N ILE A 108 14.40 33.26 10.00
CA ILE A 108 15.32 33.73 11.02
C ILE A 108 16.38 32.65 11.17
N GLU A 109 17.61 32.96 10.76
CA GLU A 109 18.77 32.13 11.07
C GLU A 109 19.02 32.23 12.58
N VAL A 110 18.95 31.10 13.26
CA VAL A 110 19.45 30.99 14.62
C VAL A 110 20.94 30.74 14.44
N GLU A 111 21.78 31.68 14.90
CA GLU A 111 23.21 31.41 15.04
C GLU A 111 23.32 30.18 15.93
N ASP A 112 23.82 29.08 15.36
CA ASP A 112 24.21 27.88 16.11
C ASP A 112 25.37 28.32 17.01
N ASP A 113 25.04 28.80 18.20
CA ASP A 113 25.97 29.00 19.30
C ASP A 113 26.49 27.62 19.69
N GLY A 114 27.48 27.18 18.90
CA GLY A 114 28.16 25.91 19.00
C GLY A 114 28.90 25.76 20.33
N GLU A 115 28.14 25.61 21.41
CA GLU A 115 28.58 24.87 22.58
C GLU A 115 28.65 23.40 22.17
N ALA A 116 29.75 23.09 21.47
CA ALA A 116 30.32 21.76 21.51
C ALA A 116 30.51 21.42 22.99
N LEU A 117 29.59 20.62 23.53
CA LEU A 117 29.75 19.95 24.82
C LEU A 117 31.03 19.12 24.74
N VAL A 118 32.07 19.59 25.44
CA VAL A 118 33.30 18.86 25.75
C VAL A 118 33.04 17.87 26.87
#